data_AF-A0A5D4T8Q4-F1
#
_entry.id   AF-A0A5D4T8Q4-F1
#
_cell.length_a   1.000
_cell.length_b   1.000
_cell.length_c   1.000
_cell.angle_alpha   90.00
_cell.angle_beta   90.00
_cell.angle_gamma   90.00
#
_symmetry.space_group_name_H-M   'P 1'
#
loop_
_entity.id
_entity.type
_entity.pdbx_description
1 polymer ?
#
loop_
_entity_poly.entity_id
_entity_poly.type
_entity_poly.pdbx_seq_one_letter_code
_entity_poly.pdbx_strand_id
1 'polypeptide(L)'
;MKNIIRIVLFPLLLVGCNSPETMEEVFHDEMKDNKDIDEYKVVEKVEEDNIIIFTSHTEDDVYNNHHPKLAHFTKSDDKWLWKRTNVCPLDEWSGNLDGESHLWCGTLTEPRHEKVIVGDAETKMIELDDGVKKVWYHFGKNINVDIRVILTDGTQEWLKKAEN
;
A
#
# COMPACT_ATOMS: atom_id res chain seq x y z
N MET A 1 -23.37 -57.06 36.85
CA MET A 1 -23.70 -55.88 36.02
C MET A 1 -22.93 -54.69 36.57
N LYS A 2 -21.92 -54.20 35.85
CA LYS A 2 -21.22 -52.97 36.20
C LYS A 2 -20.68 -52.36 34.92
N ASN A 3 -21.50 -51.52 34.27
CA ASN A 3 -21.08 -50.78 33.09
C ASN A 3 -20.31 -49.55 33.56
N ILE A 4 -18.99 -49.56 33.33
CA ILE A 4 -18.11 -48.42 33.56
C ILE A 4 -18.19 -47.57 32.29
N ILE A 5 -18.99 -46.50 32.33
CA ILE A 5 -19.03 -45.49 31.28
C ILE A 5 -17.75 -44.65 31.42
N ARG A 6 -16.79 -44.84 30.50
CA ARG A 6 -15.63 -43.96 30.36
C ARG A 6 -16.07 -42.72 29.58
N ILE A 7 -16.24 -41.60 30.27
CA ILE A 7 -16.41 -40.29 29.66
C ILE A 7 -15.02 -39.84 29.20
N VAL A 8 -14.77 -39.91 27.89
CA VAL A 8 -13.59 -39.32 27.26
C VAL A 8 -13.87 -37.83 27.13
N LEU A 9 -13.24 -37.04 28.02
CA LEU A 9 -13.28 -35.58 27.96
C LEU A 9 -12.30 -35.13 26.87
N PHE A 10 -12.82 -34.83 25.69
CA PHE A 10 -12.05 -34.23 24.59
C PHE A 10 -11.87 -32.73 24.90
N PRO A 11 -10.65 -32.22 25.13
CA PRO A 11 -10.45 -30.78 25.18
C PRO A 11 -10.65 -30.24 23.77
N LEU A 12 -11.78 -29.57 23.54
CA LEU A 12 -12.00 -28.70 22.40
C LEU A 12 -10.95 -27.58 22.49
N LEU A 13 -9.81 -27.78 21.81
CA LEU A 13 -8.89 -26.71 21.45
C LEU A 13 -9.66 -25.81 20.46
N LEU A 14 -10.43 -24.87 21.01
CA LEU A 14 -10.90 -23.70 20.29
C LEU A 14 -9.67 -22.83 20.04
N VAL A 15 -8.90 -23.19 19.02
CA VAL A 15 -8.02 -22.22 18.35
C VAL A 15 -9.00 -21.28 17.66
N GLY A 16 -9.45 -20.26 18.39
CA GLY A 16 -10.24 -19.18 17.83
C GLY A 16 -9.37 -18.51 16.79
N CYS A 17 -9.60 -18.84 15.52
CA CYS A 17 -9.14 -18.04 14.41
C CYS A 17 -10.00 -16.77 14.46
N ASN A 18 -9.61 -15.81 15.31
CA ASN A 18 -10.22 -14.49 15.27
C ASN A 18 -9.89 -13.92 13.90
N SER A 19 -10.91 -13.65 13.09
CA SER A 19 -10.74 -12.91 11.85
C SER A 19 -10.21 -11.50 12.19
N PRO A 20 -9.26 -10.96 11.41
CA PRO A 20 -8.75 -9.60 11.61
C PRO A 20 -9.90 -8.59 11.73
N GLU A 21 -9.87 -7.78 12.78
CA GLU A 21 -10.84 -6.72 13.06
C GLU A 21 -10.42 -5.39 12.40
N THR A 22 -9.13 -5.23 12.08
CA THR A 22 -8.57 -4.00 11.51
C THR A 22 -7.82 -4.21 10.19
N MET A 23 -7.69 -3.13 9.41
CA MET A 23 -6.87 -3.08 8.19
C MET A 23 -5.41 -3.46 8.49
N GLU A 24 -4.88 -2.97 9.61
CA GLU A 24 -3.50 -3.21 10.05
C GLU A 24 -3.26 -4.68 10.44
N GLU A 25 -4.22 -5.33 11.08
CA GLU A 25 -4.13 -6.76 11.36
C GLU A 25 -4.10 -7.59 10.08
N VAL A 26 -4.97 -7.30 9.10
CA VAL A 26 -4.92 -7.95 7.78
C VAL A 26 -3.55 -7.75 7.14
N PHE A 27 -3.00 -6.54 7.22
CA PHE A 27 -1.68 -6.26 6.67
C PHE A 27 -0.60 -7.13 7.33
N HIS A 28 -0.54 -7.16 8.65
CA HIS A 28 0.49 -7.93 9.36
C HIS A 28 0.36 -9.44 9.14
N ASP A 29 -0.86 -9.96 9.05
CA ASP A 29 -1.10 -11.38 8.75
C ASP A 29 -0.59 -11.75 7.34
N GLU A 30 -0.92 -10.95 6.31
CA GLU A 30 -0.44 -11.17 4.94
C GLU A 30 1.09 -11.08 4.83
N MET A 31 1.70 -10.12 5.52
CA MET A 31 3.16 -9.97 5.52
C MET A 31 3.87 -11.11 6.26
N LYS A 32 3.24 -11.68 7.29
CA LYS A 32 3.77 -12.83 8.04
C LYS A 32 3.63 -14.15 7.28
N ASP A 33 2.53 -14.30 6.52
CA ASP A 33 2.27 -15.49 5.72
C ASP A 33 3.07 -15.51 4.41
N ASN A 34 3.57 -14.34 3.98
CA ASN A 34 4.46 -14.21 2.84
C ASN A 34 5.90 -14.62 3.18
N LYS A 35 6.34 -15.77 2.65
CA LYS A 35 7.66 -16.35 2.90
C LYS A 35 8.80 -15.67 2.14
N ASP A 36 8.47 -14.87 1.13
CA ASP A 36 9.45 -14.20 0.28
C ASP A 36 9.87 -12.85 0.88
N ILE A 37 9.18 -12.38 1.93
CA ILE A 37 9.47 -11.13 2.62
C ILE A 37 10.28 -11.41 3.89
N ASP A 38 11.51 -10.90 3.92
CA ASP A 38 12.41 -11.06 5.07
C ASP A 38 12.11 -10.05 6.18
N GLU A 39 11.86 -8.80 5.79
CA GLU A 39 11.53 -7.71 6.69
C GLU A 39 10.59 -6.71 6.02
N TYR A 40 9.82 -5.99 6.84
CA TYR A 40 9.00 -4.89 6.38
C TYR A 40 8.86 -3.81 7.45
N LYS A 41 8.53 -2.61 6.98
CA LYS A 41 8.26 -1.46 7.84
C LYS A 41 7.03 -0.72 7.33
N VAL A 42 6.07 -0.50 8.22
CA VAL A 42 4.96 0.43 7.96
C VAL A 42 5.49 1.86 8.04
N VAL A 43 5.22 2.64 6.99
CA VAL A 43 5.57 4.06 6.88
C VAL A 43 4.41 4.91 7.37
N GLU A 44 3.21 4.69 6.82
CA GLU A 44 2.03 5.53 7.09
C GLU A 44 0.74 4.72 6.90
N LYS A 45 -0.29 5.05 7.68
CA LYS A 45 -1.64 4.49 7.55
C LYS A 45 -2.61 5.61 7.20
N VAL A 46 -3.20 5.54 6.01
CA VAL A 46 -4.15 6.55 5.52
C VAL A 46 -5.55 5.97 5.57
N GLU A 47 -6.16 6.06 6.75
CA GLU A 47 -7.46 5.44 7.07
C GLU A 47 -8.60 5.87 6.14
N GLU A 48 -8.62 7.16 5.76
CA GLU A 48 -9.65 7.72 4.88
C GLU A 48 -9.66 7.11 3.47
N ASP A 49 -8.49 6.65 3.00
CA ASP A 49 -8.33 6.01 1.70
C ASP A 49 -8.13 4.48 1.82
N ASN A 50 -8.19 3.93 3.04
CA ASN A 50 -7.92 2.52 3.33
C ASN A 50 -6.57 2.05 2.77
N ILE A 51 -5.51 2.81 3.04
CA ILE A 51 -4.16 2.55 2.53
C ILE A 51 -3.18 2.33 3.68
N ILE A 52 -2.26 1.38 3.47
CA ILE A 52 -1.02 1.27 4.23
C ILE A 52 0.16 1.45 3.27
N ILE A 53 1.02 2.42 3.59
CA ILE A 53 2.29 2.60 2.90
C ILE A 53 3.37 1.89 3.69
N PHE A 54 4.19 1.11 3.01
CA PHE A 54 5.21 0.30 3.65
C PHE A 54 6.43 0.11 2.75
N THR A 55 7.56 -0.24 3.34
CA THR A 55 8.71 -0.79 2.63
C THR A 55 8.86 -2.26 3.02
N SER A 56 9.42 -3.06 2.13
CA SER A 56 9.70 -4.47 2.41
C SER A 56 10.97 -4.90 1.70
N HIS A 57 11.72 -5.79 2.34
CA HIS A 57 12.90 -6.43 1.80
C HIS A 57 12.58 -7.86 1.41
N THR A 58 13.13 -8.28 0.27
CA THR A 58 13.13 -9.64 -0.24
C THR A 58 14.52 -9.91 -0.79
N GLU A 59 15.10 -11.09 -0.54
CA GLU A 59 16.44 -11.42 -1.06
C GLU A 59 16.54 -11.30 -2.60
N ASP A 60 15.47 -11.66 -3.31
CA ASP A 60 15.46 -11.78 -4.77
C ASP A 60 15.08 -10.49 -5.52
N ASP A 61 14.46 -9.50 -4.88
CA ASP A 61 14.02 -8.23 -5.51
C ASP A 61 14.75 -7.00 -4.93
N VAL A 62 16.06 -6.98 -5.11
CA VAL A 62 16.94 -5.89 -4.64
C VAL A 62 16.49 -4.51 -5.13
N TYR A 63 15.92 -4.43 -6.33
CA TYR A 63 15.46 -3.18 -6.92
C TYR A 63 14.29 -2.60 -6.13
N ASN A 64 13.26 -3.39 -5.83
CA ASN A 64 12.07 -2.90 -5.12
C ASN A 64 12.20 -2.89 -3.59
N ASN A 65 13.31 -3.39 -3.03
CA ASN A 65 13.52 -3.40 -1.57
C ASN A 65 13.49 -2.00 -0.95
N HIS A 66 13.94 -0.99 -1.69
CA HIS A 66 13.99 0.40 -1.24
C HIS A 66 12.79 1.22 -1.71
N HIS A 67 11.89 0.61 -2.47
CA HIS A 67 10.73 1.30 -3.00
C HIS A 67 9.57 1.21 -2.01
N PRO A 68 8.93 2.35 -1.72
CA PRO A 68 7.69 2.35 -0.99
C PRO A 68 6.62 1.64 -1.81
N LYS A 69 5.80 0.89 -1.10
CA LYS A 69 4.70 0.10 -1.62
C LYS A 69 3.42 0.58 -0.96
N LEU A 70 2.33 0.54 -1.70
CA LEU A 70 1.02 0.99 -1.27
C LEU A 70 0.06 -0.20 -1.30
N ALA A 71 -0.31 -0.68 -0.13
CA ALA A 71 -1.35 -1.68 0.06
C ALA A 71 -2.70 -0.98 0.19
N HIS A 72 -3.66 -1.33 -0.66
CA HIS A 72 -5.02 -0.80 -0.62
C HIS A 72 -6.00 -1.87 -0.16
N PHE A 73 -6.88 -1.47 0.75
CA PHE A 73 -7.83 -2.34 1.41
C PHE A 73 -9.26 -1.92 1.12
N THR A 74 -10.17 -2.88 1.25
CA THR A 74 -11.61 -2.59 1.21
C THR A 74 -12.29 -3.28 2.37
N LYS A 75 -13.36 -2.68 2.86
CA LYS A 75 -14.21 -3.29 3.89
C LYS A 75 -15.50 -3.84 3.25
N SER A 76 -15.78 -5.12 3.44
CA SER A 76 -17.01 -5.79 3.01
C SER A 76 -17.54 -6.64 4.15
N ASP A 77 -18.84 -6.54 4.46
CA ASP A 77 -19.49 -7.29 5.55
C ASP A 77 -18.71 -7.23 6.87
N ASP A 78 -18.29 -6.01 7.23
CA ASP A 78 -17.45 -5.70 8.40
C ASP A 78 -16.06 -6.33 8.43
N LYS A 79 -15.62 -6.98 7.35
CA LYS A 79 -14.29 -7.56 7.23
C LYS A 79 -13.39 -6.73 6.33
N TRP A 80 -12.15 -6.55 6.76
CA TRP A 80 -11.10 -5.96 5.95
C TRP A 80 -10.52 -6.99 4.99
N LEU A 81 -10.23 -6.55 3.76
CA LEU A 81 -9.63 -7.37 2.73
C LEU A 81 -8.50 -6.59 2.06
N TRP A 82 -7.32 -7.19 1.98
CA TRP A 82 -6.22 -6.70 1.15
C TRP A 82 -6.62 -6.88 -0.31
N LYS A 83 -6.75 -5.77 -1.05
CA LYS A 83 -7.16 -5.84 -2.46
C LYS A 83 -6.02 -5.82 -3.43
N ARG A 84 -5.01 -4.98 -3.17
CA ARG A 84 -3.89 -4.82 -4.08
C ARG A 84 -2.69 -4.18 -3.41
N THR A 85 -1.54 -4.38 -4.04
CA THR A 85 -0.29 -3.69 -3.73
C THR A 85 0.25 -3.07 -5.00
N ASN A 86 0.65 -1.80 -4.94
CA ASN A 86 1.42 -1.16 -5.99
C ASN A 86 2.80 -0.79 -5.47
N VAL A 87 3.83 -1.00 -6.28
CA VAL A 87 5.15 -0.41 -6.03
C VAL A 87 5.14 1.01 -6.56
N CYS A 88 5.65 1.96 -5.78
CA CYS A 88 5.76 3.37 -6.14
C CYS A 88 7.22 3.69 -6.46
N PRO A 89 7.64 3.65 -7.74
CA PRO A 89 9.04 3.72 -8.15
C PRO A 89 9.71 5.04 -7.75
N LEU A 90 11.04 5.05 -7.70
CA LEU A 90 11.83 6.27 -7.53
C LEU A 90 11.89 7.05 -8.83
N ASP A 91 11.61 8.36 -8.77
CA ASP A 91 11.75 9.32 -9.87
C ASP A 91 10.93 8.99 -11.14
N GLU A 92 10.05 8.00 -11.02
CA GLU A 92 9.05 7.58 -12.00
C GLU A 92 7.70 7.42 -11.29
N TRP A 93 6.71 6.97 -12.03
CA TRP A 93 5.39 6.66 -11.49
C TRP A 93 4.86 5.37 -12.08
N SER A 94 4.02 4.69 -11.30
CA SER A 94 3.29 3.50 -11.73
C SER A 94 1.80 3.78 -11.66
N GLY A 95 1.05 3.15 -12.56
CA GLY A 95 -0.41 3.18 -12.57
C GLY A 95 -0.94 1.76 -12.71
N ASN A 96 -1.74 1.31 -11.76
CA ASN A 96 -2.47 0.05 -11.93
C ASN A 96 -3.83 0.36 -12.58
N LEU A 97 -4.10 -0.29 -13.73
CA LEU A 97 -5.24 -0.03 -14.60
C LEU A 97 -6.48 -0.91 -14.37
N ASP A 98 -6.44 -1.78 -13.37
CA ASP A 98 -7.54 -2.72 -13.13
C ASP A 98 -8.56 -2.18 -12.11
N GLY A 99 -9.80 -1.97 -12.57
CA GLY A 99 -10.97 -1.68 -11.72
C GLY A 99 -11.67 -0.33 -11.99
N GLU A 100 -12.46 0.15 -11.01
CA GLU A 100 -13.26 1.38 -11.11
C GLU A 100 -12.44 2.68 -10.93
N SER A 101 -11.26 2.59 -10.33
CA SER A 101 -10.33 3.72 -10.11
C SER A 101 -8.87 3.27 -10.17
N HIS A 102 -8.11 3.92 -11.05
CA HIS A 102 -6.68 3.81 -11.23
C HIS A 102 -5.97 4.36 -10.01
N LEU A 103 -4.99 3.63 -9.50
CA LEU A 103 -4.08 4.15 -8.49
C LEU A 103 -2.74 4.47 -9.15
N TRP A 104 -2.47 5.76 -9.24
CA TRP A 104 -1.16 6.29 -9.59
C TRP A 104 -0.34 6.46 -8.34
N CYS A 105 0.93 6.10 -8.38
CA CYS A 105 1.86 6.49 -7.32
C CYS A 105 3.29 6.60 -7.82
N GLY A 106 4.12 7.31 -7.06
CA GLY A 106 5.54 7.45 -7.32
C GLY A 106 6.25 8.00 -6.10
N THR A 107 7.57 8.10 -6.19
CA THR A 107 8.41 8.65 -5.13
C THR A 107 9.26 9.78 -5.68
N LEU A 108 9.23 10.92 -5.01
CA LEU A 108 10.08 12.07 -5.31
C LEU A 108 11.31 12.01 -4.42
N THR A 109 12.50 12.15 -4.99
CA THR A 109 13.77 12.12 -4.24
C THR A 109 14.48 13.47 -4.17
N GLU A 110 13.98 14.48 -4.89
CA GLU A 110 14.62 15.78 -4.95
C GLU A 110 13.95 16.79 -3.99
N PRO A 111 14.72 17.49 -3.13
CA PRO A 111 14.16 18.47 -2.19
C PRO A 111 13.38 19.62 -2.85
N ARG A 112 13.66 19.90 -4.12
CA ARG A 112 12.95 20.94 -4.90
C ARG A 112 11.55 20.52 -5.34
N HIS A 113 11.17 19.26 -5.19
CA HIS A 113 9.83 18.79 -5.50
C HIS A 113 8.86 19.14 -4.37
N GLU A 114 7.91 20.04 -4.67
CA GLU A 114 6.94 20.54 -3.69
C GLU A 114 5.64 19.74 -3.74
N LYS A 115 5.07 19.56 -4.94
CA LYS A 115 3.74 18.94 -5.15
C LYS A 115 3.70 18.09 -6.40
N VAL A 116 2.82 17.10 -6.43
CA VAL A 116 2.45 16.40 -7.66
C VAL A 116 1.00 16.71 -8.01
N ILE A 117 0.75 16.94 -9.29
CA ILE A 117 -0.57 17.16 -9.85
C ILE A 117 -0.84 16.06 -10.89
N VAL A 118 -1.95 15.35 -10.74
CA VAL A 118 -2.45 14.36 -11.71
C VAL A 118 -3.71 14.92 -12.37
N GLY A 119 -3.62 15.21 -13.66
CA GLY A 119 -4.62 16.01 -14.37
C GLY A 119 -4.72 17.41 -13.77
N ASP A 120 -5.78 17.66 -13.03
CA ASP A 120 -6.04 18.91 -12.31
C ASP A 120 -6.09 18.73 -10.78
N ALA A 121 -5.81 17.53 -10.27
CA ALA A 121 -5.88 17.21 -8.86
C ALA A 121 -4.51 17.19 -8.20
N GLU A 122 -4.34 17.92 -7.10
CA GLU A 122 -3.18 17.78 -6.20
C GLU A 122 -3.22 16.41 -5.53
N THR A 123 -2.08 15.74 -5.47
CA THR A 123 -1.96 14.40 -4.89
C THR A 123 -1.72 14.46 -3.39
N LYS A 124 -1.97 13.34 -2.71
CA LYS A 124 -1.48 13.15 -1.34
C LYS A 124 0.02 12.89 -1.39
N MET A 125 0.77 13.58 -0.55
CA MET A 125 2.23 13.47 -0.40
C MET A 125 2.54 13.03 1.03
N ILE A 126 3.38 12.01 1.21
CA ILE A 126 3.77 11.47 2.51
C ILE A 126 5.29 11.42 2.59
N GLU A 127 5.86 12.06 3.60
CA GLU A 127 7.30 12.08 3.84
C GLU A 127 7.79 10.72 4.34
N LEU A 128 8.91 10.26 3.80
CA LEU A 128 9.62 9.08 4.30
C LEU A 128 10.67 9.49 5.34
N ASP A 129 11.20 8.51 6.07
CA ASP A 129 12.07 8.75 7.23
C ASP A 129 13.37 9.53 6.94
N ASP A 130 13.81 9.61 5.69
CA ASP A 130 15.01 10.37 5.30
C ASP A 130 14.76 11.87 5.12
N GLY A 131 13.51 12.33 5.25
CA GLY A 131 13.09 13.74 5.19
C GLY A 131 13.24 14.39 3.81
N VAL A 132 13.70 13.62 2.82
CA VAL A 132 13.92 14.08 1.44
C VAL A 132 12.95 13.36 0.52
N LYS A 133 12.77 12.05 0.72
CA LYS A 133 11.88 11.26 -0.11
C LYS A 133 10.43 11.47 0.29
N LYS A 134 9.58 11.61 -0.72
CA LYS A 134 8.14 11.74 -0.54
C LYS A 134 7.43 10.77 -1.47
N VAL A 135 6.53 9.97 -0.91
CA VAL A 135 5.61 9.13 -1.68
C VAL A 135 4.41 9.95 -2.03
N TRP A 136 3.94 9.79 -3.26
CA TRP A 136 2.70 10.40 -3.68
C TRP A 136 1.77 9.39 -4.31
N TYR A 137 0.47 9.63 -4.19
CA TYR A 137 -0.53 8.80 -4.87
C TYR A 137 -1.80 9.55 -5.23
N HIS A 138 -2.53 9.01 -6.19
CA HIS A 138 -3.80 9.54 -6.67
C HIS A 138 -4.73 8.44 -7.18
N PHE A 139 -6.00 8.50 -6.78
CA PHE A 139 -7.05 7.68 -7.37
C PHE A 139 -7.76 8.45 -8.49
N GLY A 140 -7.72 7.93 -9.72
CA GLY A 140 -8.34 8.58 -10.88
C GLY A 140 -9.05 7.59 -11.81
N LYS A 141 -10.08 8.03 -12.53
CA LYS A 141 -10.73 7.18 -13.54
C LYS A 141 -10.09 7.29 -14.93
N ASN A 142 -9.46 8.42 -15.22
CA ASN A 142 -8.83 8.68 -16.50
C ASN A 142 -7.39 8.12 -16.51
N ILE A 143 -7.10 7.24 -17.47
CA ILE A 143 -5.76 6.68 -17.70
C ILE A 143 -4.86 7.63 -18.49
N ASN A 144 -5.48 8.44 -19.33
CA ASN A 144 -4.80 9.40 -20.18
C ASN A 144 -4.75 10.76 -19.50
N VAL A 145 -3.94 10.83 -18.44
CA VAL A 145 -3.74 12.04 -17.65
C VAL A 145 -2.31 12.54 -17.72
N ASP A 146 -2.19 13.86 -17.63
CA ASP A 146 -0.96 14.56 -17.35
C ASP A 146 -0.52 14.33 -15.91
N ILE A 147 0.78 14.15 -15.70
CA ILE A 147 1.37 14.07 -14.36
C ILE A 147 2.53 15.06 -14.32
N ARG A 148 2.39 16.08 -13.48
CA ARG A 148 3.37 17.16 -13.34
C ARG A 148 3.78 17.36 -11.90
N VAL A 149 5.04 17.72 -11.69
CA VAL A 149 5.59 18.14 -10.41
C VAL A 149 5.66 19.66 -10.40
N ILE A 150 5.18 20.28 -9.32
CA ILE A 150 5.44 21.71 -9.03
C ILE A 150 6.70 21.80 -8.19
N LEU A 151 7.65 22.60 -8.65
CA LEU A 151 8.89 22.86 -7.94
C LEU A 151 8.72 23.99 -6.91
N THR A 152 9.64 24.07 -5.95
CA THR A 152 9.65 25.10 -4.90
C THR A 152 9.82 26.53 -5.43
N ASP A 153 10.28 26.71 -6.68
CA ASP A 153 10.32 28.02 -7.36
C ASP A 153 9.04 28.34 -8.16
N GLY A 154 8.04 27.45 -8.10
CA GLY A 154 6.77 27.55 -8.81
C GLY A 154 6.80 27.08 -10.26
N THR A 155 7.95 26.67 -10.80
CA THR A 155 8.05 26.08 -12.14
C THR A 155 7.55 24.62 -12.14
N GLN A 156 7.43 24.02 -13.33
CA GLN A 156 6.81 22.70 -13.48
C GLN A 156 7.67 21.75 -14.30
N GLU A 157 7.67 20.48 -13.89
CA GLU A 157 8.32 19.38 -14.60
C GLU A 157 7.32 18.28 -14.92
N TRP A 158 7.50 17.65 -16.08
CA TRP A 158 6.57 16.64 -16.58
C TRP A 158 7.09 15.25 -16.28
N LEU A 159 6.33 14.48 -15.51
CA LEU A 159 6.58 13.04 -15.30
C LEU A 159 5.86 12.20 -16.36
N LYS A 160 4.68 12.64 -16.80
CA LYS A 160 3.95 12.09 -17.95
C LYS A 160 3.12 13.17 -18.62
N LYS A 161 3.06 13.12 -19.95
CA LYS A 161 2.09 13.84 -20.75
C LYS A 161 1.01 12.87 -21.23
N ALA A 162 -0.23 13.34 -21.29
CA ALA A 162 -1.31 12.63 -21.95
C ALA A 162 -0.95 12.38 -23.43
N GLU A 163 -1.30 11.20 -23.91
CA GLU A 163 -1.17 10.84 -25.32
C GLU A 163 -2.28 11.55 -26.12
N ASN A 164 -1.94 12.09 -27.29
CA ASN A 164 -2.87 12.79 -28.18
C ASN A 164 -3.57 11.83 -29.14
#